data_AF-A0A924SD78-F1
#
_entry.id   AF-A0A924SD78-F1
#
_cell.length_a   1.000
_cell.length_b   1.000
_cell.length_c   1.000
_cell.angle_alpha   90.00
_cell.angle_beta   90.00
_cell.angle_gamma   90.00
#
_symmetry.space_group_name_H-M   'P 1'
#
loop_
_entity.id
_entity.type
_entity.pdbx_description
1 polymer ?
#
loop_
_entity_poly.entity_id
_entity_poly.type
_entity_poly.pdbx_seq_one_letter_code
_entity_poly.pdbx_strand_id
1 'polypeptide(L)'
;MPGPTSDAPFRPFETDLDEATALAILRGATAGADDGELFLERRRSEGISLDDGRIKNASYDAGQGFGLRAVRGEVSGYAHSTDISEHALRRASETARIAVGAGGGTMAPPPKGTNLHLYTDANPMADATFAVKIDTLREIDAYTRALDPRVVQVSASVAAGLQEVEILRPEGLRLTDIRPMARISISVIVEANGRRESGGTGGGGRYGLARLMEPQHWQSVAREALRIALVNLDAVPAPAGTMDVVLGPGWPGILLHEAIGHGLEGDFNRKKTSAFAGLMGQRIAAPGVTVLDDGTMPDRRGSISFDDEGTPSAKNTLIEDGILVGYMQDRQNARLMGVTPTGNGRRESFAHIPMPRMTNTYMLGGKDDPAGIVASLKDGIYAVGFGGGQVDIT
;
A
#
# COMPACT_ATOMS: atom_id res chain seq x y z
N MET A 1 31.57 -13.43 11.57
CA MET A 1 31.12 -12.80 10.31
C MET A 1 30.20 -11.66 10.71
N PRO A 2 30.59 -10.38 10.59
CA PRO A 2 29.64 -9.29 10.76
C PRO A 2 28.60 -9.42 9.64
N GLY A 3 27.31 -9.46 10.00
CA GLY A 3 26.21 -9.68 9.06
C GLY A 3 26.06 -8.56 8.03
N PRO A 4 25.32 -8.78 6.93
CA PRO A 4 25.14 -7.81 5.85
C PRO A 4 24.25 -6.67 6.35
N THR A 5 24.89 -5.68 6.97
CA THR A 5 24.28 -4.42 7.44
C THR A 5 25.00 -3.25 6.77
N SER A 6 25.29 -3.37 5.46
CA SER A 6 25.83 -2.22 4.74
C SER A 6 24.68 -1.30 4.33
N ASP A 7 24.76 -0.04 4.72
CA ASP A 7 24.02 1.07 4.09
C ASP A 7 24.45 1.33 2.63
N ALA A 8 25.22 0.42 2.02
CA ALA A 8 25.58 0.47 0.62
C ALA A 8 24.30 0.45 -0.24
N PRO A 9 24.23 1.27 -1.31
CA PRO A 9 23.10 1.26 -2.25
C PRO A 9 22.79 -0.14 -2.76
N PHE A 10 21.50 -0.48 -2.89
CA PHE A 10 21.11 -1.74 -3.55
C PHE A 10 21.40 -1.64 -5.04
N ARG A 11 22.39 -2.41 -5.50
CA ARG A 11 22.82 -2.46 -6.91
C ARG A 11 23.12 -3.92 -7.29
N PRO A 12 22.10 -4.78 -7.37
CA PRO A 12 22.28 -6.20 -7.58
C PRO A 12 23.01 -6.50 -8.89
N PHE A 13 22.90 -5.66 -9.91
CA PHE A 13 23.61 -5.85 -11.18
C PHE A 13 25.09 -5.42 -11.18
N GLU A 14 25.55 -4.77 -10.10
CA GLU A 14 26.97 -4.45 -9.89
C GLU A 14 27.62 -5.42 -8.90
N THR A 15 26.83 -6.08 -8.05
CA THR A 15 27.32 -6.80 -6.86
C THR A 15 27.01 -8.29 -6.86
N ASP A 16 25.84 -8.70 -7.36
CA ASP A 16 25.34 -10.07 -7.25
C ASP A 16 25.19 -10.78 -8.61
N LEU A 17 24.78 -10.03 -9.65
CA LEU A 17 24.49 -10.54 -10.99
C LEU A 17 25.16 -9.69 -12.07
N ASP A 18 25.79 -10.32 -13.06
CA ASP A 18 26.15 -9.62 -14.28
C ASP A 18 24.87 -9.26 -15.08
N GLU A 19 24.68 -7.98 -15.39
CA GLU A 19 23.46 -7.49 -16.06
C GLU A 19 23.23 -8.15 -17.42
N ALA A 20 24.28 -8.31 -18.23
CA ALA A 20 24.17 -8.89 -19.56
C ALA A 20 23.74 -10.37 -19.48
N THR A 21 24.29 -11.09 -18.51
CA THR A 21 23.93 -12.48 -18.22
C THR A 21 22.49 -12.59 -17.69
N ALA A 22 22.08 -11.73 -16.76
CA ALA A 22 20.72 -11.70 -16.25
C ALA A 22 19.69 -11.39 -17.37
N LEU A 23 20.00 -10.43 -18.24
CA LEU A 23 19.18 -10.10 -19.40
C LEU A 23 19.07 -11.27 -20.39
N ALA A 24 20.17 -11.99 -20.63
CA ALA A 24 20.16 -13.17 -21.50
C ALA A 24 19.28 -14.30 -20.92
N ILE A 25 19.37 -14.55 -19.61
CA ILE A 25 18.52 -15.53 -18.92
C ILE A 25 17.05 -15.10 -18.98
N LEU A 26 16.74 -13.83 -18.68
CA LEU A 26 15.40 -13.29 -18.75
C LEU A 26 14.80 -13.45 -20.16
N ARG A 27 15.55 -13.08 -21.20
CA ARG A 27 15.12 -13.25 -22.60
C ARG A 27 14.85 -14.72 -22.95
N GLY A 28 15.64 -15.65 -22.42
CA GLY A 28 15.40 -17.08 -22.57
C GLY A 28 14.10 -17.53 -21.89
N ALA A 29 13.83 -17.03 -20.68
CA ALA A 29 12.60 -17.32 -19.95
C ALA A 29 11.34 -16.79 -20.63
N THR A 30 11.44 -15.60 -21.23
CA THR A 30 10.32 -14.91 -21.88
C THR A 30 10.26 -15.12 -23.40
N ALA A 31 11.08 -16.02 -23.97
CA ALA A 31 11.09 -16.30 -25.40
C ALA A 31 9.74 -16.89 -25.85
N GLY A 32 8.99 -16.14 -26.67
CA GLY A 32 7.64 -16.52 -27.09
C GLY A 32 6.54 -16.19 -26.08
N ALA A 33 6.85 -15.43 -25.03
CA ALA A 33 5.88 -14.88 -24.07
C ALA A 33 5.26 -13.57 -24.59
N ASP A 34 4.18 -13.14 -23.96
CA ASP A 34 3.53 -11.84 -24.20
C ASP A 34 4.01 -10.75 -23.21
N ASP A 35 4.54 -11.15 -22.06
CA ASP A 35 5.17 -10.27 -21.07
C ASP A 35 6.17 -11.04 -20.20
N GLY A 36 6.92 -10.30 -19.39
CA GLY A 36 7.73 -10.83 -18.32
C GLY A 36 8.73 -9.82 -17.80
N GLU A 37 9.26 -10.10 -16.62
CA GLU A 37 10.24 -9.26 -15.95
C GLU A 37 11.03 -10.06 -14.93
N LEU A 38 12.23 -9.55 -14.63
CA LEU A 38 12.97 -9.88 -13.42
C LEU A 38 12.79 -8.71 -12.44
N PHE A 39 12.19 -8.98 -11.30
CA PHE A 39 11.97 -8.04 -10.21
C PHE A 39 12.92 -8.39 -9.06
N LEU A 40 13.80 -7.47 -8.67
CA LEU A 40 14.69 -7.62 -7.52
C LEU A 40 14.29 -6.65 -6.42
N GLU A 41 14.44 -7.09 -5.19
CA GLU A 41 14.03 -6.32 -4.02
C GLU A 41 15.03 -6.51 -2.88
N ARG A 42 15.32 -5.43 -2.18
CA ARG A 42 15.84 -5.45 -0.81
C ARG A 42 14.94 -4.62 0.08
N ARG A 43 14.53 -5.19 1.20
CA ARG A 43 13.70 -4.52 2.21
C ARG A 43 14.39 -4.59 3.57
N ARG A 44 14.45 -3.44 4.23
CA ARG A 44 14.89 -3.31 5.62
C ARG A 44 13.84 -2.54 6.40
N SER A 45 13.51 -2.98 7.59
CA SER A 45 12.59 -2.28 8.48
C SER A 45 12.96 -2.47 9.93
N GLU A 46 12.62 -1.49 10.75
CA GLU A 46 12.69 -1.58 12.20
C GLU A 46 11.32 -1.24 12.80
N GLY A 47 11.06 -1.77 13.98
CA GLY A 47 9.87 -1.45 14.76
C GLY A 47 10.19 -1.45 16.24
N ILE A 48 9.76 -0.41 16.95
CA ILE A 48 9.88 -0.33 18.40
C ILE A 48 8.49 -0.08 18.96
N SER A 49 8.07 -0.92 19.91
CA SER A 49 6.82 -0.73 20.63
C SER A 49 7.04 -0.64 22.14
N LEU A 50 6.37 0.33 22.73
CA LEU A 50 6.23 0.53 24.15
C LEU A 50 4.82 0.12 24.56
N ASP A 51 4.72 -0.59 25.67
CA ASP A 51 3.47 -0.95 26.32
C ASP A 51 3.64 -0.78 27.82
N ASP A 52 2.78 0.04 28.43
CA ASP A 52 2.74 0.28 29.87
C ASP A 52 4.10 0.71 30.47
N GLY A 53 4.69 1.75 29.89
CA GLY A 53 5.98 2.32 30.33
C GLY A 53 7.22 1.45 30.04
N ARG A 54 7.05 0.29 29.38
CA ARG A 54 8.13 -0.65 29.09
C ARG A 54 8.23 -0.91 27.60
N ILE A 55 9.47 -1.05 27.10
CA ILE A 55 9.68 -1.53 25.74
C ILE A 55 9.26 -2.99 25.67
N LYS A 56 8.24 -3.27 24.85
CA LYS A 56 7.66 -4.59 24.66
C LYS A 56 8.34 -5.35 23.53
N ASN A 57 8.66 -4.65 22.44
CA ASN A 57 9.33 -5.22 21.28
C ASN A 57 10.28 -4.21 20.65
N ALA A 58 11.41 -4.70 20.15
CA ALA A 58 12.29 -4.00 19.24
C ALA A 58 12.74 -5.00 18.18
N SER A 59 12.33 -4.80 16.93
CA SER A 59 12.66 -5.67 15.80
C SER A 59 13.45 -4.92 14.74
N TYR A 60 14.30 -5.68 14.04
CA TYR A 60 14.92 -5.29 12.80
C TYR A 60 14.80 -6.46 11.83
N ASP A 61 14.16 -6.21 10.70
CA ASP A 61 13.84 -7.19 9.68
C ASP A 61 14.55 -6.79 8.39
N ALA A 62 15.31 -7.71 7.80
CA ALA A 62 15.98 -7.52 6.53
C ALA A 62 15.77 -8.73 5.63
N GLY A 63 15.42 -8.48 4.38
CA GLY A 63 15.24 -9.51 3.37
C GLY A 63 15.61 -8.97 1.99
N GLN A 64 16.06 -9.87 1.13
CA GLN A 64 16.28 -9.58 -0.27
C GLN A 64 15.99 -10.80 -1.12
N GLY A 65 15.78 -10.59 -2.40
CA GLY A 65 15.56 -11.66 -3.35
C GLY A 65 15.15 -11.14 -4.72
N PHE A 66 14.78 -12.08 -5.59
CA PHE A 66 14.23 -11.77 -6.89
C PHE A 66 13.02 -12.66 -7.21
N GLY A 67 12.16 -12.16 -8.08
CA GLY A 67 11.09 -12.87 -8.73
C GLY A 67 11.22 -12.76 -10.24
N LEU A 68 11.16 -13.89 -10.95
CA LEU A 68 11.15 -13.94 -12.40
C LEU A 68 9.77 -14.38 -12.87
N ARG A 69 9.16 -13.57 -13.74
CA ARG A 69 7.85 -13.83 -14.34
C ARG A 69 7.94 -13.94 -15.85
N ALA A 70 7.20 -14.90 -16.42
CA ALA A 70 6.91 -14.97 -17.84
C ALA A 70 5.40 -15.19 -18.04
N VAL A 71 4.79 -14.44 -18.96
CA VAL A 71 3.33 -14.40 -19.13
C VAL A 71 2.95 -14.76 -20.55
N ARG A 72 1.97 -15.67 -20.71
CA ARG A 72 1.41 -16.08 -22.00
C ARG A 72 -0.11 -16.13 -21.91
N GLY A 73 -0.79 -15.18 -22.56
CA GLY A 73 -2.23 -15.01 -22.43
C GLY A 73 -2.66 -14.90 -20.97
N GLU A 74 -3.50 -15.85 -20.52
CA GLU A 74 -4.01 -15.92 -19.15
C GLU A 74 -3.07 -16.63 -18.16
N VAL A 75 -2.03 -17.29 -18.65
CA VAL A 75 -1.11 -18.09 -17.82
C VAL A 75 0.12 -17.28 -17.47
N SER A 76 0.48 -17.27 -16.18
CA SER A 76 1.68 -16.62 -15.65
C SER A 76 2.55 -17.66 -14.94
N GLY A 77 3.77 -17.82 -15.43
CA GLY A 77 4.80 -18.64 -14.79
C GLY A 77 5.64 -17.76 -13.88
N TYR A 78 5.88 -18.22 -12.66
CA TYR A 78 6.59 -17.46 -11.66
C TYR A 78 7.52 -18.33 -10.84
N ALA A 79 8.71 -17.84 -10.59
CA ALA A 79 9.64 -18.41 -9.64
C ALA A 79 10.39 -17.30 -8.92
N HIS A 80 10.73 -17.54 -7.66
CA HIS A 80 11.39 -16.55 -6.82
C HIS A 80 12.50 -17.21 -5.98
N SER A 81 13.43 -16.40 -5.50
CA SER A 81 14.48 -16.84 -4.60
C SER A 81 14.97 -15.72 -3.70
N THR A 82 15.39 -16.06 -2.48
CA THR A 82 16.14 -15.17 -1.58
C THR A 82 17.63 -15.12 -1.90
N ASP A 83 18.12 -16.05 -2.73
CA ASP A 83 19.51 -16.07 -3.21
C ASP A 83 19.60 -15.35 -4.56
N ILE A 84 20.20 -14.16 -4.58
CA ILE A 84 20.43 -13.39 -5.81
C ILE A 84 21.72 -13.91 -6.44
N SER A 85 21.61 -14.97 -7.25
CA SER A 85 22.75 -15.57 -7.94
C SER A 85 22.37 -16.03 -9.34
N GLU A 86 23.36 -16.10 -10.25
CA GLU A 86 23.12 -16.60 -11.61
C GLU A 86 22.52 -18.02 -11.59
N HIS A 87 23.01 -18.87 -10.69
CA HIS A 87 22.53 -20.24 -10.53
C HIS A 87 21.04 -20.28 -10.12
N ALA A 88 20.65 -19.48 -9.13
CA ALA A 88 19.25 -19.38 -8.72
C ALA A 88 18.38 -18.82 -9.86
N LEU A 89 18.86 -17.81 -10.57
CA LEU A 89 18.16 -17.18 -11.69
C LEU A 89 17.92 -18.15 -12.85
N ARG A 90 18.89 -19.01 -13.18
CA ARG A 90 18.73 -20.06 -14.21
C ARG A 90 17.62 -21.06 -13.83
N ARG A 91 17.60 -21.54 -12.59
CA ARG A 91 16.53 -22.44 -12.11
C ARG A 91 15.16 -21.77 -12.13
N ALA A 92 15.09 -20.50 -11.73
CA ALA A 92 13.86 -19.72 -11.77
C ALA A 92 13.36 -19.53 -13.21
N SER A 93 14.27 -19.26 -14.14
CA SER A 93 13.98 -19.15 -15.58
C SER A 93 13.38 -20.45 -16.14
N GLU A 94 13.95 -21.61 -15.80
CA GLU A 94 13.40 -22.91 -16.23
C GLU A 94 11.95 -23.10 -15.77
N THR A 95 11.64 -22.70 -14.53
CA THR A 95 10.30 -22.81 -13.95
C THR A 95 9.32 -21.82 -14.58
N ALA A 96 9.67 -20.53 -14.65
CA ALA A 96 8.78 -19.51 -15.20
C ALA A 96 8.44 -19.77 -16.67
N ARG A 97 9.41 -20.28 -17.44
CA ARG A 97 9.24 -20.60 -18.86
C ARG A 97 8.19 -21.69 -19.13
N ILE A 98 7.88 -22.55 -18.15
CA ILE A 98 6.86 -23.61 -18.30
C ILE A 98 5.51 -23.02 -18.74
N ALA A 99 5.13 -21.85 -18.20
CA ALA A 99 3.89 -21.17 -18.57
C ALA A 99 3.85 -20.68 -20.02
N VAL A 100 5.02 -20.42 -20.63
CA VAL A 100 5.13 -19.99 -22.03
C VAL A 100 4.90 -21.17 -22.99
N GLY A 101 5.25 -22.38 -22.57
CA GLY A 101 5.05 -23.62 -23.33
C GLY A 101 5.71 -23.56 -24.71
N ALA A 102 4.94 -23.82 -25.77
CA ALA A 102 5.40 -23.76 -27.16
C ALA A 102 5.61 -22.31 -27.68
N GLY A 103 5.22 -21.29 -26.90
CA GLY A 103 5.37 -19.88 -27.26
C GLY A 103 4.26 -19.35 -28.18
N GLY A 104 4.65 -18.54 -29.17
CA GLY A 104 3.76 -17.87 -30.12
C GLY A 104 3.24 -16.50 -29.65
N GLY A 105 3.78 -15.98 -28.54
CA GLY A 105 3.42 -14.69 -28.00
C GLY A 105 4.09 -13.53 -28.70
N THR A 106 3.46 -12.37 -28.54
CA THR A 106 4.00 -11.11 -29.01
C THR A 106 4.28 -10.26 -27.80
N MET A 107 5.58 -10.03 -27.54
CA MET A 107 6.03 -9.24 -26.42
C MET A 107 5.34 -7.87 -26.41
N ALA A 108 4.69 -7.53 -25.31
CA ALA A 108 4.07 -6.24 -25.13
C ALA A 108 5.12 -5.12 -25.19
N PRO A 109 4.76 -3.91 -25.68
CA PRO A 109 5.67 -2.78 -25.67
C PRO A 109 6.23 -2.50 -24.26
N PRO A 110 7.47 -2.00 -24.16
CA PRO A 110 8.07 -1.64 -22.89
C PRO A 110 7.20 -0.59 -22.16
N PRO A 111 7.16 -0.59 -20.82
CA PRO A 111 6.65 0.53 -20.06
C PRO A 111 7.31 1.84 -20.49
N LYS A 112 6.57 2.95 -20.38
CA LYS A 112 7.15 4.27 -20.61
C LYS A 112 8.14 4.57 -19.48
N GLY A 113 9.37 4.93 -19.83
CA GLY A 113 10.32 5.47 -18.86
C GLY A 113 9.77 6.73 -18.19
N THR A 114 10.11 6.94 -16.92
CA THR A 114 9.68 8.11 -16.14
C THR A 114 10.82 8.58 -15.25
N ASN A 115 10.91 9.90 -15.05
CA ASN A 115 11.79 10.53 -14.06
C ASN A 115 10.98 11.07 -12.87
N LEU A 116 9.75 10.58 -12.70
CA LEU A 116 8.90 10.96 -11.58
C LEU A 116 9.46 10.37 -10.30
N HIS A 117 9.74 11.23 -9.32
CA HIS A 117 10.10 10.84 -7.97
C HIS A 117 9.05 11.40 -7.01
N LEU A 118 8.26 10.52 -6.40
CA LEU A 118 7.14 10.91 -5.53
C LEU A 118 7.52 11.06 -4.05
N TYR A 119 8.72 10.64 -3.69
CA TYR A 119 9.23 10.61 -2.32
C TYR A 119 10.75 10.61 -2.34
N THR A 120 11.35 10.91 -1.19
CA THR A 120 12.80 10.83 -0.98
C THR A 120 13.31 9.39 -1.03
N ASP A 121 14.60 9.22 -1.33
CA ASP A 121 15.35 7.96 -1.22
C ASP A 121 16.05 7.80 0.14
N ALA A 122 15.94 8.79 1.04
CA ALA A 122 16.55 8.76 2.36
C ALA A 122 16.01 7.59 3.21
N ASN A 123 16.91 6.94 3.95
CA ASN A 123 16.57 5.85 4.87
C ASN A 123 15.90 6.41 6.14
N PRO A 124 14.57 6.23 6.36
CA PRO A 124 13.88 6.80 7.51
C PRO A 124 14.33 6.19 8.85
N MET A 125 14.97 5.01 8.83
CA MET A 125 15.50 4.39 10.05
C MET A 125 16.72 5.15 10.60
N ALA A 126 17.44 5.87 9.74
CA ALA A 126 18.64 6.63 10.10
C ALA A 126 18.31 8.00 10.73
N ASP A 127 17.06 8.44 10.67
CA ASP A 127 16.63 9.76 11.15
C ASP A 127 16.83 9.97 12.66
N ALA A 128 16.83 8.89 13.44
CA ALA A 128 16.99 8.95 14.89
C ALA A 128 17.73 7.72 15.41
N THR A 129 18.50 7.91 16.49
CA THR A 129 19.13 6.79 17.18
C THR A 129 18.08 5.95 17.92
N PHE A 130 18.42 4.69 18.22
CA PHE A 130 17.55 3.81 19.00
C PHE A 130 17.14 4.42 20.36
N ALA A 131 18.06 5.13 21.03
CA ALA A 131 17.79 5.79 22.30
C ALA A 131 16.75 6.91 22.15
N VAL A 132 16.90 7.78 21.15
CA VAL A 132 15.94 8.86 20.87
C VAL A 132 14.55 8.30 20.56
N LYS A 133 14.46 7.20 19.79
CA LYS A 133 13.18 6.53 19.51
C LYS A 133 12.51 6.01 20.78
N ILE A 134 13.26 5.41 21.70
CA ILE A 134 12.74 4.96 23.01
C ILE A 134 12.28 6.14 23.86
N ASP A 135 13.06 7.21 23.92
CA ASP A 135 12.73 8.38 24.72
C ASP A 135 11.48 9.07 24.20
N THR A 136 11.29 9.17 22.88
CA THR A 136 10.03 9.64 22.28
C THR A 136 8.83 8.76 22.69
N LEU A 137 8.97 7.42 22.67
CA LEU A 137 7.89 6.53 23.11
C LEU A 137 7.54 6.71 24.60
N ARG A 138 8.55 6.94 25.46
CA ARG A 138 8.35 7.24 26.88
C ARG A 138 7.68 8.60 27.10
N GLU A 139 8.06 9.61 26.33
CA GLU A 139 7.42 10.92 26.33
C GLU A 139 5.94 10.81 25.93
N ILE A 140 5.63 9.99 24.91
CA ILE A 140 4.25 9.71 24.49
C ILE A 140 3.45 9.08 25.63
N ASP A 141 3.97 8.04 26.29
CA ASP A 141 3.28 7.38 27.42
C ASP A 141 3.03 8.37 28.57
N ALA A 142 4.07 9.10 29.00
CA ALA A 142 3.97 10.07 30.09
C ALA A 142 2.99 11.21 29.77
N TYR A 143 3.08 11.79 28.57
CA TYR A 143 2.18 12.84 28.12
C TYR A 143 0.73 12.35 28.08
N THR A 144 0.50 11.18 27.50
CA THR A 144 -0.86 10.65 27.32
C THR A 144 -1.53 10.35 28.66
N ARG A 145 -0.79 9.80 29.63
CA ARG A 145 -1.30 9.60 31.01
C ARG A 145 -1.60 10.91 31.74
N ALA A 146 -0.85 11.96 31.47
CA ALA A 146 -1.07 13.27 32.07
C ALA A 146 -2.32 13.99 31.53
N LEU A 147 -2.85 13.59 30.37
CA LEU A 147 -4.02 14.22 29.76
C LEU A 147 -5.33 13.91 30.51
N ASP A 148 -5.46 12.71 31.08
CA ASP A 148 -6.69 12.29 31.76
C ASP A 148 -6.40 11.19 32.81
N PRO A 149 -6.85 11.33 34.06
CA PRO A 149 -6.59 10.37 35.12
C PRO A 149 -7.23 8.99 34.89
N ARG A 150 -8.17 8.87 33.95
CA ARG A 150 -8.80 7.60 33.56
C ARG A 150 -7.90 6.75 32.68
N VAL A 151 -6.79 7.28 32.15
CA VAL A 151 -5.84 6.51 31.33
C VAL A 151 -5.12 5.47 32.19
N VAL A 152 -5.41 4.20 31.93
CA VAL A 152 -4.82 3.08 32.68
C VAL A 152 -3.68 2.40 31.93
N GLN A 153 -3.71 2.42 30.59
CA GLN A 153 -2.67 1.82 29.74
C GLN A 153 -2.44 2.66 28.49
N VAL A 154 -1.17 2.79 28.10
CA VAL A 154 -0.76 3.39 26.82
C VAL A 154 0.14 2.41 26.09
N SER A 155 -0.13 2.24 24.80
CA SER A 155 0.69 1.52 23.86
C SER A 155 1.09 2.48 22.73
N ALA A 156 2.38 2.58 22.44
CA ALA A 156 2.89 3.44 21.39
C ALA A 156 3.92 2.69 20.55
N SER A 157 3.96 2.94 19.24
CA SER A 157 4.94 2.32 18.35
C SER A 157 5.41 3.28 17.28
N VAL A 158 6.69 3.17 16.96
CA VAL A 158 7.31 3.75 15.77
C VAL A 158 7.82 2.62 14.88
N ALA A 159 7.58 2.75 13.58
CA ALA A 159 8.08 1.82 12.58
C ALA A 159 8.61 2.61 11.40
N ALA A 160 9.76 2.17 10.88
CA ALA A 160 10.39 2.76 9.72
C ALA A 160 10.96 1.65 8.83
N GLY A 161 11.03 1.89 7.53
CA GLY A 161 11.64 0.95 6.60
C GLY A 161 11.95 1.56 5.25
N LEU A 162 12.83 0.88 4.53
CA LEU A 162 13.26 1.21 3.19
C LEU A 162 13.11 -0.04 2.32
N GLN A 163 12.41 0.10 1.21
CA GLN A 163 12.29 -0.92 0.18
C GLN A 163 12.99 -0.39 -1.08
N GLU A 164 13.97 -1.12 -1.57
CA GLU A 164 14.76 -0.80 -2.75
C GLU A 164 14.40 -1.82 -3.83
N VAL A 165 13.96 -1.36 -5.01
CA VAL A 165 13.46 -2.21 -6.09
C VAL A 165 14.26 -1.95 -7.36
N GLU A 166 14.63 -3.02 -8.05
CA GLU A 166 15.10 -2.98 -9.43
C GLU A 166 14.26 -3.89 -10.34
N ILE A 167 13.88 -3.40 -11.51
CA ILE A 167 13.15 -4.18 -12.53
C ILE A 167 13.99 -4.22 -13.79
N LEU A 168 14.28 -5.43 -14.28
CA LEU A 168 14.88 -5.67 -15.59
C LEU A 168 13.84 -6.32 -16.51
N ARG A 169 13.70 -5.78 -17.72
CA ARG A 169 12.74 -6.27 -18.72
C ARG A 169 13.43 -6.84 -19.97
N PRO A 170 12.77 -7.73 -20.75
CA PRO A 170 13.38 -8.43 -21.88
C PRO A 170 13.95 -7.51 -22.99
N GLU A 171 13.37 -6.33 -23.16
CA GLU A 171 13.85 -5.27 -24.05
C GLU A 171 15.18 -4.63 -23.60
N GLY A 172 15.61 -4.85 -22.36
CA GLY A 172 16.77 -4.22 -21.73
C GLY A 172 16.44 -2.96 -20.92
N LEU A 173 15.16 -2.64 -20.72
CA LEU A 173 14.76 -1.55 -19.84
C LEU A 173 15.05 -1.94 -18.39
N ARG A 174 15.80 -1.08 -17.69
CA ARG A 174 16.07 -1.16 -16.26
C ARG A 174 15.41 0.01 -15.54
N LEU A 175 14.73 -0.27 -14.43
CA LEU A 175 14.02 0.70 -13.61
C LEU A 175 14.38 0.51 -12.14
N THR A 176 14.52 1.60 -11.39
CA THR A 176 14.90 1.57 -9.97
C THR A 176 14.00 2.48 -9.14
N ASP A 177 13.56 2.03 -7.97
CA ASP A 177 12.75 2.83 -7.03
C ASP A 177 13.22 2.60 -5.59
N ILE A 178 13.31 3.67 -4.80
CA ILE A 178 13.70 3.62 -3.38
C ILE A 178 12.55 4.18 -2.57
N ARG A 179 11.91 3.30 -1.80
CA ARG A 179 10.56 3.50 -1.27
C ARG A 179 10.62 3.56 0.26
N PRO A 180 10.74 4.75 0.88
CA PRO A 180 10.70 4.89 2.32
C PRO A 180 9.28 4.65 2.84
N MET A 181 9.18 4.25 4.10
CA MET A 181 7.92 4.18 4.83
C MET A 181 8.19 4.47 6.30
N ALA A 182 7.48 5.42 6.88
CA ALA A 182 7.48 5.68 8.31
C ALA A 182 6.05 5.69 8.85
N ARG A 183 5.86 5.23 10.08
CA ARG A 183 4.56 5.20 10.77
C ARG A 183 4.74 5.38 12.28
N ILE A 184 3.82 6.12 12.88
CA ILE A 184 3.58 6.14 14.32
C ILE A 184 2.16 5.66 14.60
N SER A 185 1.97 4.90 15.69
CA SER A 185 0.65 4.50 16.16
C SER A 185 0.59 4.60 17.68
N ILE A 186 -0.51 5.15 18.20
CA ILE A 186 -0.78 5.32 19.63
C ILE A 186 -2.15 4.72 19.93
N SER A 187 -2.22 3.89 20.97
CA SER A 187 -3.45 3.33 21.51
C SER A 187 -3.50 3.54 23.02
N VAL A 188 -4.69 3.83 23.52
CA VAL A 188 -4.96 4.19 24.91
C VAL A 188 -6.12 3.36 25.40
N ILE A 189 -6.02 2.86 26.63
CA ILE A 189 -7.14 2.27 27.36
C ILE A 189 -7.48 3.19 28.53
N VAL A 190 -8.76 3.52 28.65
CA VAL A 190 -9.33 4.31 29.75
C VAL A 190 -10.25 3.45 30.60
N GLU A 191 -10.30 3.73 31.90
CA GLU A 191 -11.22 3.08 32.84
C GLU A 191 -12.01 4.12 33.64
N ALA A 192 -13.33 3.93 33.74
CA ALA A 192 -14.17 4.63 34.70
C ALA A 192 -15.32 3.73 35.16
N ASN A 193 -15.63 3.75 36.46
CA ASN A 193 -16.77 3.01 37.04
C ASN A 193 -16.77 1.51 36.69
N GLY A 194 -15.58 0.88 36.63
CA GLY A 194 -15.43 -0.53 36.27
C GLY A 194 -15.60 -0.85 34.78
N ARG A 195 -15.87 0.14 33.92
CA ARG A 195 -15.89 -0.02 32.45
C ARG A 195 -14.53 0.38 31.89
N ARG A 196 -14.01 -0.43 30.96
CA ARG A 196 -12.80 -0.15 30.19
C ARG A 196 -13.13 -0.03 28.72
N GLU A 197 -12.57 0.98 28.06
CA GLU A 197 -12.67 1.16 26.63
C GLU A 197 -11.33 1.62 26.06
N SER A 198 -11.17 1.45 24.75
CA SER A 198 -9.93 1.78 24.06
C SER A 198 -10.16 2.71 22.88
N GLY A 199 -9.11 3.46 22.55
CA GLY A 199 -9.05 4.29 21.36
C GLY A 199 -7.65 4.24 20.79
N GLY A 200 -7.54 4.34 19.47
CA GLY A 200 -6.26 4.26 18.80
C GLY A 200 -6.28 4.99 17.47
N THR A 201 -5.16 5.63 17.16
CA THR A 201 -4.95 6.28 15.88
C THR A 201 -3.45 6.32 15.56
N GLY A 202 -3.14 6.70 14.34
CA GLY A 202 -1.78 6.75 13.86
C GLY A 202 -1.74 7.30 12.45
N GLY A 203 -0.54 7.35 11.92
CA GLY A 203 -0.32 7.93 10.62
C GLY A 203 1.09 7.71 10.16
N GLY A 204 1.30 7.99 8.88
CA GLY A 204 2.58 7.76 8.24
C GLY A 204 2.48 8.00 6.75
N GLY A 205 3.58 7.70 6.07
CA GLY A 205 3.69 7.85 4.63
C GLY A 205 5.11 7.57 4.17
N ARG A 206 5.42 8.03 2.97
CA ARG A 206 6.70 7.80 2.30
C ARG A 206 7.64 8.96 2.52
N TYR A 207 8.03 9.16 3.76
CA TYR A 207 8.92 10.23 4.20
C TYR A 207 9.67 9.81 5.48
N GLY A 208 10.59 10.64 5.94
CA GLY A 208 11.40 10.41 7.13
C GLY A 208 10.60 10.20 8.42
N LEU A 209 11.11 9.36 9.31
CA LEU A 209 10.57 9.13 10.65
C LEU A 209 10.64 10.37 11.54
N ALA A 210 11.65 11.24 11.35
CA ALA A 210 11.85 12.43 12.20
C ALA A 210 10.58 13.29 12.32
N ARG A 211 9.88 13.51 11.20
CA ARG A 211 8.62 14.26 11.14
C ARG A 211 7.54 13.69 12.06
N LEU A 212 7.48 12.37 12.21
CA LEU A 212 6.47 11.70 13.05
C LEU A 212 6.84 11.73 14.54
N MET A 213 8.12 11.95 14.85
CA MET A 213 8.65 12.02 16.22
C MET A 213 8.61 13.43 16.81
N GLU A 214 8.24 14.45 16.03
CA GLU A 214 8.04 15.81 16.53
C GLU A 214 6.89 15.87 17.55
N PRO A 215 7.07 16.56 18.70
CA PRO A 215 6.02 16.70 19.72
C PRO A 215 4.68 17.18 19.19
N GLN A 216 4.68 18.17 18.29
CA GLN A 216 3.45 18.70 17.72
C GLN A 216 2.67 17.61 16.97
N HIS A 217 3.37 16.71 16.28
CA HIS A 217 2.76 15.60 15.57
C HIS A 217 2.24 14.54 16.54
N TRP A 218 3.11 13.89 17.33
CA TRP A 218 2.68 12.75 18.14
C TRP A 218 1.73 13.15 19.27
N GLN A 219 1.80 14.38 19.79
CA GLN A 219 0.83 14.85 20.79
C GLN A 219 -0.57 15.00 20.17
N SER A 220 -0.67 15.38 18.90
CA SER A 220 -1.97 15.43 18.21
C SER A 220 -2.58 14.03 18.05
N VAL A 221 -1.75 13.04 17.71
CA VAL A 221 -2.14 11.63 17.62
C VAL A 221 -2.56 11.09 18.99
N ALA A 222 -1.81 11.42 20.06
CA ALA A 222 -2.14 11.01 21.42
C ALA A 222 -3.49 11.59 21.90
N ARG A 223 -3.72 12.89 21.66
CA ARG A 223 -4.99 13.54 21.99
C ARG A 223 -6.16 12.92 21.23
N GLU A 224 -5.98 12.58 19.95
CA GLU A 224 -7.03 11.93 19.17
C GLU A 224 -7.30 10.50 19.62
N ALA A 225 -6.26 9.71 19.94
CA ALA A 225 -6.42 8.36 20.48
C ALA A 225 -7.20 8.39 21.81
N LEU A 226 -6.87 9.33 22.71
CA LEU A 226 -7.61 9.55 23.95
C LEU A 226 -9.06 10.00 23.69
N ARG A 227 -9.27 10.95 22.77
CA ARG A 227 -10.63 11.42 22.42
C ARG A 227 -11.51 10.25 21.95
N ILE A 228 -10.98 9.37 21.09
CA ILE A 228 -11.69 8.16 20.64
C ILE A 228 -12.01 7.24 21.83
N ALA A 229 -11.04 6.99 22.72
CA ALA A 229 -11.22 6.13 23.89
C ALA A 229 -12.32 6.65 24.82
N LEU A 230 -12.36 7.96 25.04
CA LEU A 230 -13.39 8.62 25.86
C LEU A 230 -14.77 8.58 25.20
N VAL A 231 -14.86 8.80 23.88
CA VAL A 231 -16.13 8.62 23.14
C VAL A 231 -16.65 7.19 23.28
N ASN A 232 -15.76 6.19 23.18
CA ASN A 232 -16.15 4.79 23.36
C ASN A 232 -16.60 4.49 24.80
N LEU A 233 -15.94 5.08 25.79
CA LEU A 233 -16.30 4.95 27.21
C LEU A 233 -17.71 5.43 27.51
N ASP A 234 -18.13 6.52 26.86
CA ASP A 234 -19.46 7.12 27.00
C ASP A 234 -20.49 6.54 26.00
N ALA A 235 -20.06 5.68 25.08
CA ALA A 235 -20.92 5.14 24.04
C ALA A 235 -22.06 4.28 24.61
N VAL A 236 -23.23 4.44 24.00
CA VAL A 236 -24.45 3.65 24.24
C VAL A 236 -24.64 2.63 23.11
N PRO A 237 -25.52 1.63 23.27
CA PRO A 237 -25.85 0.71 22.18
C PRO A 237 -26.30 1.47 20.92
N ALA A 238 -25.69 1.14 19.78
CA ALA A 238 -26.06 1.71 18.50
C ALA A 238 -27.45 1.23 18.05
N PRO A 239 -28.23 2.07 17.34
CA PRO A 239 -29.50 1.64 16.75
C PRO A 239 -29.27 0.55 15.70
N ALA A 240 -30.28 -0.31 15.51
CA ALA A 240 -30.25 -1.40 14.54
C ALA A 240 -31.31 -1.19 13.45
N GLY A 241 -30.95 -1.52 12.21
CA GLY A 241 -31.84 -1.44 11.04
C GLY A 241 -31.32 -0.50 9.96
N THR A 242 -32.12 -0.34 8.90
CA THR A 242 -31.83 0.60 7.82
C THR A 242 -32.06 2.02 8.30
N MET A 243 -31.06 2.88 8.15
CA MET A 243 -31.13 4.29 8.50
C MET A 243 -30.18 5.10 7.61
N ASP A 244 -30.33 6.42 7.64
CA ASP A 244 -29.41 7.32 6.97
C ASP A 244 -28.08 7.40 7.74
N VAL A 245 -26.96 7.39 6.99
CA VAL A 245 -25.62 7.46 7.55
C VAL A 245 -24.84 8.54 6.84
N VAL A 246 -24.32 9.50 7.60
CA VAL A 246 -23.36 10.49 7.13
C VAL A 246 -21.96 9.98 7.47
N LEU A 247 -21.08 9.94 6.47
CA LEU A 247 -19.67 9.56 6.68
C LEU A 247 -18.81 10.81 6.79
N GLY A 248 -17.92 10.82 7.79
CA GLY A 248 -16.88 11.84 7.90
C GLY A 248 -15.85 11.74 6.76
N PRO A 249 -15.05 12.79 6.52
CA PRO A 249 -14.00 12.75 5.51
C PRO A 249 -12.81 11.88 5.97
N GLY A 250 -11.94 11.49 5.04
CA GLY A 250 -10.69 10.79 5.34
C GLY A 250 -10.85 9.27 5.36
N TRP A 251 -10.48 8.62 6.47
CA TRP A 251 -10.51 7.14 6.59
C TRP A 251 -11.89 6.48 6.36
N PRO A 252 -13.04 7.12 6.65
CA PRO A 252 -14.34 6.58 6.23
C PRO A 252 -14.48 6.37 4.70
N GLY A 253 -13.56 6.89 3.90
CA GLY A 253 -13.36 6.51 2.51
C GLY A 253 -13.08 5.01 2.29
N ILE A 254 -12.91 4.21 3.35
CA ILE A 254 -12.96 2.75 3.29
C ILE A 254 -14.24 2.24 2.60
N LEU A 255 -15.35 2.97 2.67
CA LEU A 255 -16.54 2.66 1.86
C LEU A 255 -16.19 2.55 0.38
N LEU A 256 -15.38 3.48 -0.14
CA LEU A 256 -14.97 3.48 -1.54
C LEU A 256 -14.04 2.31 -1.85
N HIS A 257 -13.15 1.97 -0.90
CA HIS A 257 -12.23 0.85 -1.03
C HIS A 257 -12.98 -0.48 -1.19
N GLU A 258 -13.95 -0.72 -0.31
CA GLU A 258 -14.73 -1.95 -0.28
C GLU A 258 -15.79 -1.96 -1.38
N ALA A 259 -16.70 -0.98 -1.40
CA ALA A 259 -17.90 -1.02 -2.24
C ALA A 259 -17.61 -0.89 -3.74
N ILE A 260 -16.47 -0.30 -4.11
CA ILE A 260 -16.14 0.03 -5.50
C ILE A 260 -14.71 -0.40 -5.82
N GLY A 261 -13.74 -0.04 -4.99
CA GLY A 261 -12.30 -0.17 -5.25
C GLY A 261 -11.91 -1.56 -5.75
N HIS A 262 -12.08 -2.59 -4.92
CA HIS A 262 -11.81 -3.98 -5.32
C HIS A 262 -12.68 -4.44 -6.49
N GLY A 263 -13.95 -4.04 -6.53
CA GLY A 263 -14.85 -4.33 -7.65
C GLY A 263 -14.39 -3.76 -8.99
N LEU A 264 -13.52 -2.75 -9.01
CA LEU A 264 -12.95 -2.13 -10.21
C LEU A 264 -11.49 -2.53 -10.48
N GLU A 265 -10.95 -3.53 -9.77
CA GLU A 265 -9.70 -4.20 -10.15
C GLU A 265 -9.95 -5.05 -11.42
N GLY A 266 -9.08 -4.88 -12.42
CA GLY A 266 -9.33 -5.34 -13.80
C GLY A 266 -9.33 -6.85 -13.97
N ASP A 267 -8.70 -7.59 -13.05
CA ASP A 267 -8.61 -9.05 -13.11
C ASP A 267 -9.95 -9.74 -12.83
N PHE A 268 -10.75 -9.23 -11.89
CA PHE A 268 -12.11 -9.67 -11.62
C PHE A 268 -13.07 -9.32 -12.75
N ASN A 269 -12.95 -8.10 -13.30
CA ASN A 269 -13.78 -7.65 -14.42
C ASN A 269 -13.52 -8.46 -15.69
N ARG A 270 -12.24 -8.74 -15.99
CA ARG A 270 -11.83 -9.62 -17.09
C ARG A 270 -12.35 -11.06 -16.92
N LYS A 271 -12.34 -11.59 -15.69
CA LYS A 271 -12.90 -12.92 -15.35
C LYS A 271 -14.43 -12.93 -15.26
N LYS A 272 -15.09 -11.77 -15.32
CA LYS A 272 -16.54 -11.60 -15.13
C LYS A 272 -17.04 -12.09 -13.78
N THR A 273 -16.22 -11.95 -12.74
CA THR A 273 -16.55 -12.31 -11.36
C THR A 273 -16.82 -11.09 -10.48
N SER A 274 -16.66 -9.88 -11.02
CA SER A 274 -17.04 -8.64 -10.34
C SER A 274 -18.50 -8.29 -10.66
N ALA A 275 -19.23 -7.78 -9.67
CA ALA A 275 -20.55 -7.17 -9.87
C ALA A 275 -20.55 -6.01 -10.90
N PHE A 276 -19.38 -5.42 -11.19
CA PHE A 276 -19.21 -4.34 -12.17
C PHE A 276 -18.88 -4.83 -13.59
N ALA A 277 -18.70 -6.14 -13.79
CA ALA A 277 -18.34 -6.68 -15.09
C ALA A 277 -19.40 -6.37 -16.15
N GLY A 278 -18.99 -5.74 -17.24
CA GLY A 278 -19.88 -5.34 -18.34
C GLY A 278 -20.67 -4.04 -18.09
N LEU A 279 -20.43 -3.34 -16.99
CA LEU A 279 -21.09 -2.06 -16.67
C LEU A 279 -20.30 -0.83 -17.18
N MET A 280 -19.25 -1.01 -17.97
CA MET A 280 -18.47 0.10 -18.54
C MET A 280 -19.38 1.07 -19.31
N GLY A 281 -19.28 2.36 -18.99
CA GLY A 281 -20.14 3.42 -19.53
C GLY A 281 -21.53 3.51 -18.91
N GLN A 282 -21.87 2.66 -17.93
CA GLN A 282 -23.14 2.72 -17.22
C GLN A 282 -23.03 3.53 -15.93
N ARG A 283 -24.19 4.03 -15.48
CA ARG A 283 -24.30 4.75 -14.22
C ARG A 283 -24.36 3.76 -13.05
N ILE A 284 -23.34 3.78 -12.20
CA ILE A 284 -23.20 2.88 -11.04
C ILE A 284 -23.21 3.64 -9.70
N ALA A 285 -23.18 4.97 -9.73
CA ALA A 285 -23.30 5.82 -8.56
C ALA A 285 -24.18 7.06 -8.85
N ALA A 286 -24.56 7.78 -7.79
CA ALA A 286 -25.37 8.99 -7.90
C ALA A 286 -24.69 10.07 -8.78
N PRO A 287 -25.46 10.91 -9.49
CA PRO A 287 -24.92 12.07 -10.20
C PRO A 287 -24.03 12.93 -9.30
N GLY A 288 -22.93 13.45 -9.84
CA GLY A 288 -21.91 14.21 -9.13
C GLY A 288 -20.82 13.36 -8.46
N VAL A 289 -21.02 12.04 -8.30
CA VAL A 289 -19.99 11.17 -7.69
C VAL A 289 -18.84 10.95 -8.66
N THR A 290 -17.64 11.42 -8.30
CA THR A 290 -16.42 11.16 -9.08
C THR A 290 -15.39 10.51 -8.18
N VAL A 291 -14.93 9.31 -8.55
CA VAL A 291 -14.00 8.48 -7.77
C VAL A 291 -12.74 8.22 -8.59
N LEU A 292 -11.59 8.40 -7.94
CA LEU A 292 -10.28 8.23 -8.53
C LEU A 292 -9.45 7.24 -7.73
N ASP A 293 -8.54 6.56 -8.42
CA ASP A 293 -7.35 5.95 -7.83
C ASP A 293 -6.11 6.71 -8.34
N ASP A 294 -5.37 7.34 -7.43
CA ASP A 294 -4.30 8.25 -7.78
C ASP A 294 -2.96 7.83 -7.19
N GLY A 295 -2.11 7.22 -8.02
CA GLY A 295 -0.78 6.79 -7.60
C GLY A 295 0.25 7.93 -7.56
N THR A 296 -0.13 9.16 -7.95
CA THR A 296 0.81 10.26 -8.22
C THR A 296 0.93 11.27 -7.08
N MET A 297 0.27 11.04 -5.94
CA MET A 297 0.28 11.95 -4.81
C MET A 297 1.62 11.88 -4.05
N PRO A 298 2.42 12.95 -3.96
CA PRO A 298 3.70 12.92 -3.27
C PRO A 298 3.58 12.51 -1.80
N ASP A 299 4.58 11.79 -1.30
CA ASP A 299 4.75 11.41 0.12
C ASP A 299 3.63 10.53 0.73
N ARG A 300 2.59 10.18 -0.04
CA ARG A 300 1.48 9.36 0.45
C ARG A 300 1.87 7.89 0.54
N ARG A 301 1.33 7.21 1.57
CA ARG A 301 1.53 5.77 1.81
C ARG A 301 1.16 4.90 0.60
N GLY A 302 0.09 5.24 -0.11
CA GLY A 302 -0.44 4.45 -1.24
C GLY A 302 0.29 4.67 -2.56
N SER A 303 1.06 5.75 -2.70
CA SER A 303 1.72 6.14 -3.96
C SER A 303 2.98 5.32 -4.24
N ILE A 304 3.33 5.16 -5.51
CA ILE A 304 4.59 4.57 -5.98
C ILE A 304 5.04 5.31 -7.24
N SER A 305 6.35 5.47 -7.49
CA SER A 305 6.82 6.26 -8.64
C SER A 305 6.45 5.58 -9.97
N PHE A 306 6.55 4.26 -9.97
CA PHE A 306 6.02 3.34 -10.97
C PHE A 306 5.59 2.03 -10.26
N ASP A 307 4.69 1.29 -10.88
CA ASP A 307 4.20 0.01 -10.33
C ASP A 307 5.23 -1.10 -10.42
N ASP A 308 4.95 -2.26 -9.83
CA ASP A 308 5.90 -3.36 -9.74
C ASP A 308 6.08 -4.13 -11.07
N GLU A 309 5.59 -3.57 -12.18
CA GLU A 309 5.82 -4.03 -13.55
C GLU A 309 6.54 -2.96 -14.41
N GLY A 310 6.83 -1.80 -13.82
CA GLY A 310 7.51 -0.67 -14.45
C GLY A 310 6.59 0.39 -15.07
N THR A 311 5.26 0.27 -14.94
CA THR A 311 4.32 1.24 -15.48
C THR A 311 4.30 2.49 -14.59
N PRO A 312 4.53 3.71 -15.11
CA PRO A 312 4.43 4.93 -14.33
C PRO A 312 3.07 5.05 -13.65
N SER A 313 3.05 5.45 -12.38
CA SER A 313 1.79 5.69 -11.70
C SER A 313 1.01 6.84 -12.35
N ALA A 314 -0.31 6.72 -12.29
CA ALA A 314 -1.23 7.65 -12.92
C ALA A 314 -2.35 8.05 -11.97
N LYS A 315 -3.05 9.12 -12.36
CA LYS A 315 -4.31 9.55 -11.78
C LYS A 315 -5.44 8.98 -12.62
N ASN A 316 -6.01 7.87 -12.17
CA ASN A 316 -7.01 7.11 -12.90
C ASN A 316 -8.42 7.48 -12.42
N THR A 317 -9.22 8.09 -13.30
CA THR A 317 -10.65 8.27 -13.04
C THR A 317 -11.34 6.92 -13.22
N LEU A 318 -11.98 6.43 -12.16
CA LEU A 318 -12.72 5.16 -12.18
C LEU A 318 -14.21 5.41 -12.40
N ILE A 319 -14.74 6.43 -11.72
CA ILE A 319 -16.12 6.89 -11.86
C ILE A 319 -16.11 8.39 -12.14
N GLU A 320 -16.84 8.83 -13.15
CA GLU A 320 -17.02 10.24 -13.52
C GLU A 320 -18.51 10.58 -13.58
N ASP A 321 -18.96 11.54 -12.77
CA ASP A 321 -20.38 11.89 -12.63
C ASP A 321 -21.29 10.65 -12.43
N GLY A 322 -20.86 9.68 -11.62
CA GLY A 322 -21.57 8.43 -11.35
C GLY A 322 -21.49 7.38 -12.45
N ILE A 323 -20.83 7.66 -13.57
CA ILE A 323 -20.60 6.73 -14.69
C ILE A 323 -19.30 5.97 -14.49
N LEU A 324 -19.33 4.65 -14.64
CA LEU A 324 -18.12 3.82 -14.67
C LEU A 324 -17.34 4.08 -15.96
N VAL A 325 -16.11 4.59 -15.83
CA VAL A 325 -15.25 4.99 -16.97
C VAL A 325 -13.91 4.26 -17.03
N GLY A 326 -13.53 3.52 -15.99
CA GLY A 326 -12.24 2.85 -15.94
C GLY A 326 -12.15 1.71 -14.94
N TYR A 327 -11.18 0.82 -15.18
CA TYR A 327 -10.73 -0.19 -14.24
C TYR A 327 -9.24 0.04 -13.95
N MET A 328 -8.79 -0.39 -12.78
CA MET A 328 -7.37 -0.46 -12.45
C MET A 328 -6.77 -1.70 -13.12
N GLN A 329 -5.63 -1.54 -13.77
CA GLN A 329 -5.00 -2.58 -14.59
C GLN A 329 -3.53 -2.80 -14.22
N ASP A 330 -3.16 -4.07 -14.16
CA ASP A 330 -1.80 -4.53 -14.40
C ASP A 330 -1.58 -4.73 -15.92
N ARG A 331 -0.37 -5.10 -16.33
CA ARG A 331 -0.06 -5.31 -17.75
C ARG A 331 -0.74 -6.52 -18.35
N GLN A 332 -0.95 -7.59 -17.58
CA GLN A 332 -1.57 -8.81 -18.07
C GLN A 332 -3.06 -8.58 -18.40
N ASN A 333 -3.82 -8.03 -17.45
CA ASN A 333 -5.25 -7.81 -17.61
C ASN A 333 -5.52 -6.67 -18.61
N ALA A 334 -4.68 -5.63 -18.63
CA ALA A 334 -4.74 -4.60 -19.67
C ALA A 334 -4.69 -5.22 -21.07
N ARG A 335 -3.73 -6.10 -21.34
CA ARG A 335 -3.60 -6.79 -22.63
C ARG A 335 -4.82 -7.68 -22.92
N LEU A 336 -5.26 -8.49 -21.96
CA LEU A 336 -6.39 -9.40 -22.15
C LEU A 336 -7.71 -8.66 -22.39
N MET A 337 -7.84 -7.43 -21.89
CA MET A 337 -9.00 -6.55 -22.10
C MET A 337 -8.83 -5.57 -23.26
N GLY A 338 -7.67 -5.53 -23.92
CA GLY A 338 -7.39 -4.61 -25.02
C GLY A 338 -7.30 -3.13 -24.60
N VAL A 339 -6.90 -2.86 -23.35
CA VAL A 339 -6.73 -1.50 -22.79
C VAL A 339 -5.28 -1.25 -22.39
N THR A 340 -4.95 -0.03 -21.94
CA THR A 340 -3.61 0.32 -21.47
C THR A 340 -3.41 0.00 -19.99
N PRO A 341 -2.20 -0.40 -19.56
CA PRO A 341 -1.85 -0.49 -18.14
C PRO A 341 -1.99 0.87 -17.44
N THR A 342 -2.37 0.88 -16.17
CA THR A 342 -2.75 2.11 -15.44
C THR A 342 -1.84 2.47 -14.27
N GLY A 343 -0.74 1.73 -14.07
CA GLY A 343 0.16 1.92 -12.93
C GLY A 343 -0.36 1.29 -11.64
N ASN A 344 -1.14 0.21 -11.77
CA ASN A 344 -1.76 -0.52 -10.68
C ASN A 344 -1.27 -1.97 -10.55
N GLY A 345 -0.27 -2.42 -11.33
CA GLY A 345 0.30 -3.76 -11.22
C GLY A 345 1.23 -3.87 -10.01
N ARG A 346 0.67 -4.24 -8.85
CA ARG A 346 1.43 -4.24 -7.57
C ARG A 346 1.61 -5.64 -7.03
N ARG A 347 2.74 -5.88 -6.36
CA ARG A 347 3.04 -7.11 -5.62
C ARG A 347 3.39 -6.80 -4.17
N GLU A 348 3.26 -7.80 -3.29
CA GLU A 348 3.65 -7.66 -1.88
C GLU A 348 5.17 -7.66 -1.70
N SER A 349 5.87 -8.52 -2.44
CA SER A 349 7.32 -8.69 -2.42
C SER A 349 7.79 -9.43 -3.67
N PHE A 350 9.11 -9.63 -3.80
CA PHE A 350 9.70 -10.49 -4.83
C PHE A 350 9.16 -11.94 -4.81
N ALA A 351 8.51 -12.40 -3.74
CA ALA A 351 7.92 -13.74 -3.66
C ALA A 351 6.51 -13.85 -4.27
N HIS A 352 5.93 -12.73 -4.72
CA HIS A 352 4.53 -12.67 -5.14
C HIS A 352 4.38 -12.10 -6.56
N ILE A 353 3.44 -12.65 -7.33
CA ILE A 353 3.06 -12.17 -8.66
C ILE A 353 2.30 -10.84 -8.52
N PRO A 354 2.53 -9.84 -9.39
CA PRO A 354 1.75 -8.61 -9.37
C PRO A 354 0.33 -8.84 -9.90
N MET A 355 -0.61 -8.05 -9.40
CA MET A 355 -2.00 -8.02 -9.87
C MET A 355 -2.53 -6.57 -9.81
N PRO A 356 -3.68 -6.25 -10.45
CA PRO A 356 -4.26 -4.93 -10.35
C PRO A 356 -4.62 -4.61 -8.89
N ARG A 357 -4.11 -3.51 -8.36
CA ARG A 357 -4.32 -3.07 -6.97
C ARG A 357 -4.45 -1.56 -6.87
N MET A 358 -5.29 -1.11 -5.96
CA MET A 358 -5.45 0.30 -5.59
C MET A 358 -4.14 0.98 -5.15
N THR A 359 -4.10 2.30 -5.24
CA THR A 359 -3.05 3.19 -4.70
C THR A 359 -3.64 4.11 -3.62
N ASN A 360 -4.10 5.31 -4.01
CA ASN A 360 -4.86 6.21 -3.15
C ASN A 360 -6.25 6.42 -3.76
N THR A 361 -7.24 5.69 -3.27
CA THR A 361 -8.61 5.76 -3.78
C THR A 361 -9.44 6.76 -2.98
N TYR A 362 -10.05 7.74 -3.66
CA TYR A 362 -10.84 8.79 -3.03
C TYR A 362 -11.94 9.34 -3.93
N MET A 363 -12.94 9.97 -3.31
CA MET A 363 -14.00 10.71 -4.00
C MET A 363 -13.63 12.20 -4.01
N LEU A 364 -13.90 12.89 -5.13
CA LEU A 364 -13.76 14.35 -5.19
C LEU A 364 -14.80 15.04 -4.29
N GLY A 365 -14.43 16.19 -3.74
CA GLY A 365 -15.35 17.02 -2.96
C GLY A 365 -16.52 17.51 -3.80
N GLY A 366 -17.73 17.44 -3.22
CA GLY A 366 -18.94 18.04 -3.77
C GLY A 366 -19.02 19.54 -3.50
N LYS A 367 -20.23 20.11 -3.70
CA LYS A 367 -20.52 21.53 -3.45
C LYS A 367 -21.19 21.80 -2.12
N ASP A 368 -21.68 20.75 -1.45
CA ASP A 368 -22.43 20.86 -0.21
C ASP A 368 -21.52 21.15 0.97
N ASP A 369 -22.03 21.93 1.92
CA ASP A 369 -21.35 22.21 3.18
C ASP A 369 -21.44 20.97 4.11
N PRO A 370 -20.30 20.42 4.58
CA PRO A 370 -20.31 19.26 5.48
C PRO A 370 -21.15 19.47 6.75
N ALA A 371 -21.16 20.69 7.32
CA ALA A 371 -21.99 20.98 8.49
C ALA A 371 -23.48 20.94 8.15
N GLY A 372 -23.87 21.45 6.98
CA GLY A 372 -25.21 21.32 6.43
C GLY A 372 -25.65 19.87 6.21
N ILE A 373 -24.77 19.00 5.71
CA ILE A 373 -25.06 17.56 5.53
C ILE A 373 -25.39 16.92 6.87
N VAL A 374 -24.53 17.12 7.89
CA VAL A 374 -24.76 16.56 9.23
C VAL A 374 -26.02 17.13 9.85
N ALA A 375 -26.27 18.43 9.72
CA ALA A 375 -27.48 19.07 10.24
C ALA A 375 -28.78 18.60 9.56
N SER A 376 -28.69 18.10 8.33
CA SER A 376 -29.85 17.55 7.59
C SER A 376 -30.24 16.15 8.04
N LEU A 377 -29.36 15.45 8.77
CA LEU A 377 -29.61 14.11 9.30
C LEU A 377 -30.63 14.18 10.44
N LYS A 378 -31.87 13.74 10.19
CA LYS A 378 -32.95 13.79 11.18
C LYS A 378 -32.86 12.69 12.23
N ASP A 379 -32.60 11.46 11.79
CA ASP A 379 -32.45 10.27 12.62
C ASP A 379 -31.53 9.29 11.88
N GLY A 380 -30.37 8.98 12.47
CA GLY A 380 -29.33 8.19 11.82
C GLY A 380 -27.97 8.30 12.49
N ILE A 381 -26.91 7.90 11.78
CA ILE A 381 -25.54 7.85 12.31
C ILE A 381 -24.63 8.83 11.58
N TYR A 382 -23.81 9.57 12.34
CA TYR A 382 -22.64 10.27 11.81
C TYR A 382 -21.37 9.48 12.16
N ALA A 383 -20.80 8.77 11.19
CA ALA A 383 -19.65 7.90 11.37
C ALA A 383 -18.37 8.56 10.88
N VAL A 384 -17.54 9.03 11.82
CA VAL A 384 -16.30 9.77 11.53
C VAL A 384 -15.02 8.93 11.59
N GLY A 385 -15.12 7.67 12.00
CA GLY A 385 -13.99 6.76 12.11
C GLY A 385 -14.43 5.31 11.94
N PHE A 386 -13.55 4.50 11.33
CA PHE A 386 -13.77 3.09 11.03
C PHE A 386 -12.51 2.30 11.37
N GLY A 387 -12.66 1.02 11.73
CA GLY A 387 -11.54 0.09 11.88
C GLY A 387 -11.06 -0.43 10.53
N GLY A 388 -11.64 -1.55 10.10
CA GLY A 388 -11.44 -2.14 8.78
C GLY A 388 -12.77 -2.39 8.05
N GLY A 389 -12.69 -3.00 6.88
CA GLY A 389 -13.81 -3.38 6.02
C GLY A 389 -13.51 -4.70 5.33
N GLN A 390 -14.53 -5.30 4.73
CA GLN A 390 -14.41 -6.47 3.88
C GLN A 390 -15.54 -6.45 2.85
N VAL A 391 -15.23 -6.82 1.61
CA VAL A 391 -16.18 -6.94 0.52
C VAL A 391 -16.21 -8.35 -0.05
N ASP A 392 -17.42 -8.80 -0.40
CA ASP A 392 -17.61 -9.87 -1.38
C ASP A 392 -17.89 -9.20 -2.73
N ILE A 393 -17.01 -9.42 -3.70
CA ILE A 393 -17.01 -8.74 -4.99
C ILE A 393 -17.93 -9.40 -6.03
N THR A 394 -18.51 -10.56 -5.72
CA THR A 394 -19.27 -11.39 -6.67
C THR A 394 -20.67 -10.91 -6.97
#